data_AF-A0A929XEA3-F1
#
_entry.id   AF-A0A929XEA3-F1
#
_cell.length_a   1.000
_cell.length_b   1.000
_cell.length_c   1.000
_cell.angle_alpha   90.00
_cell.angle_beta   90.00
_cell.angle_gamma   90.00
#
_symmetry.space_group_name_H-M   'P 1'
#
loop_
_entity.id
_entity.type
_entity.pdbx_description
1 polymer ?
#
loop_
_entity_poly.entity_id
_entity_poly.type
_entity_poly.pdbx_seq_one_letter_code
_entity_poly.pdbx_strand_id
1 'polypeptide(L)'
;MIIFSAIFIFVFIYANKTYKSINSFNKTSKYSYSLVALEEKSPSKETIAYVNESDETKKIAEEIKNLYQDNTLKEYKSYEELIKDLLTKKIKYAVLPVDFKNLLNNKNDYSKFKVLVTRSIVKKKTSTKGIDKPFTMLLLGTDEDASSKGNSDVIMLVTVNPKTMNVTMLNIPRDTNFRLACTNDNERKINYASDDCIIKTLNQIFNVNIDYYVKVDFKLVVDLVDILGGVDMNVPHAICEQNSKRQWGKNVVLVEKGEQKLNGEQALALARHRKNNTPEHYKYCPKDKKYQEGLFNDFVRNEMQQEIIKAIITKAKTINSIDKFQTILSKLSSRVNTNMGSNTILSFYNFLINSNKNVHIDNMKLAGSDQYIKVSWYKTPIYFYVPNKESIAELRDYMAFNLSNNSKRKVDFSFDYDPDVNYTPKQIGAGPYLTNYKHNLLPDLTKLGQDEAEKYLKLHNIKYNIVYKTSNVGGKILSQSVEANTKLENVKSITLTISKKEEIKIENCETSVEEKCKIPDFTNKNINYIKKWESSYYTNLNISYYLNNVLVNSKNIDSSKKIVNQSNKNILPKDLTVKELKLYFE
;
A
#
# COMPACT_ATOMS: atom_id res chain seq x y z
N MET A 1 38.67 -17.69 -52.70
CA MET A 1 37.84 -16.47 -52.69
C MET A 1 36.35 -16.75 -52.43
N ILE A 2 35.72 -17.69 -53.15
CA ILE A 2 34.27 -17.99 -53.03
C ILE A 2 33.89 -18.51 -51.63
N ILE A 3 34.68 -19.42 -51.05
CA ILE A 3 34.44 -19.96 -49.70
C ILE A 3 34.54 -18.86 -48.63
N PHE A 4 35.59 -18.03 -48.70
CA PHE A 4 35.74 -16.87 -47.81
C PHE A 4 34.58 -15.87 -47.96
N SER A 5 34.09 -15.66 -49.18
CA SER A 5 32.93 -14.78 -49.43
C SER A 5 31.64 -15.37 -48.88
N ALA A 6 31.42 -16.68 -49.03
CA ALA A 6 30.26 -17.38 -48.47
C ALA A 6 30.29 -17.38 -46.92
N ILE A 7 31.46 -17.57 -46.31
CA ILE A 7 31.65 -17.45 -44.86
C ILE A 7 31.35 -16.01 -44.41
N PHE A 8 31.86 -15.00 -45.12
CA PHE A 8 31.63 -13.60 -44.79
C PHE A 8 30.14 -13.22 -44.90
N ILE A 9 29.46 -13.68 -45.96
CA ILE A 9 28.01 -13.48 -46.14
C ILE A 9 27.24 -14.17 -45.02
N PHE A 10 27.61 -15.41 -44.65
CA PHE A 10 26.95 -16.14 -43.57
C PHE A 10 27.14 -15.45 -42.21
N VAL A 11 28.38 -15.05 -41.89
CA VAL A 11 28.71 -14.26 -40.69
C VAL A 11 27.95 -12.93 -40.69
N PHE A 12 27.90 -12.24 -41.83
CA PHE A 12 27.18 -10.97 -41.96
C PHE A 12 25.66 -11.13 -41.77
N ILE A 13 25.04 -12.16 -42.35
CA ILE A 13 23.62 -12.47 -42.15
C ILE A 13 23.33 -12.76 -40.68
N TYR A 14 24.16 -13.58 -40.03
CA TYR A 14 24.02 -13.92 -38.61
C TYR A 14 24.24 -12.71 -37.69
N ALA A 15 25.26 -11.91 -37.95
CA ALA A 15 25.54 -10.68 -37.21
C ALA A 15 24.39 -9.67 -37.38
N ASN A 16 23.88 -9.49 -38.60
CA ASN A 16 22.77 -8.59 -38.89
C ASN A 16 21.46 -9.07 -38.25
N LYS A 17 21.18 -10.39 -38.27
CA LYS A 17 20.02 -10.97 -37.57
C LYS A 17 20.11 -10.77 -36.05
N THR A 18 21.29 -11.01 -35.47
CA THR A 18 21.56 -10.74 -34.05
C THR A 18 21.36 -9.26 -33.72
N TYR A 19 21.96 -8.38 -34.51
CA TYR A 19 21.90 -6.94 -34.32
C TYR A 19 20.46 -6.42 -34.43
N LYS A 20 19.67 -6.88 -35.42
CA LYS A 20 18.24 -6.55 -35.53
C LYS A 20 17.43 -7.00 -34.32
N SER A 21 17.65 -8.24 -33.84
CA SER A 21 16.99 -8.75 -32.64
C SER A 21 17.36 -7.93 -31.40
N ILE A 22 18.62 -7.56 -31.22
CA ILE A 22 19.05 -6.71 -30.10
C ILE A 22 18.51 -5.28 -30.25
N ASN A 23 18.47 -4.73 -31.46
CA ASN A 23 17.94 -3.39 -31.70
C ASN A 23 16.43 -3.30 -31.46
N SER A 24 15.72 -4.43 -31.44
CA SER A 24 14.31 -4.45 -31.00
C SER A 24 14.11 -4.11 -29.52
N PHE A 25 15.17 -4.15 -28.68
CA PHE A 25 15.15 -3.68 -27.30
C PHE A 25 15.36 -2.17 -27.15
N ASN A 26 15.86 -1.49 -28.20
CA ASN A 26 16.02 -0.03 -28.23
C ASN A 26 14.63 0.65 -28.39
N LYS A 27 13.72 0.39 -27.46
CA LYS A 27 12.41 1.03 -27.45
C LYS A 27 12.57 2.46 -26.96
N THR A 28 11.96 3.37 -27.69
CA THR A 28 11.74 4.73 -27.21
C THR A 28 10.58 4.72 -26.22
N SER A 29 10.77 5.29 -25.04
CA SER A 29 9.68 5.45 -24.07
C SER A 29 8.70 6.49 -24.60
N LYS A 30 7.43 6.10 -24.80
CA LYS A 30 6.36 6.99 -25.24
C LYS A 30 5.52 7.42 -24.04
N TYR A 31 5.61 8.69 -23.66
CA TYR A 31 4.84 9.30 -22.59
C TYR A 31 3.57 9.87 -23.17
N SER A 32 2.41 9.27 -22.89
CA SER A 32 1.12 9.73 -23.41
C SER A 32 0.22 10.24 -22.29
N TYR A 33 -0.32 11.44 -22.47
CA TYR A 33 -1.26 12.07 -21.55
C TYR A 33 -2.45 12.62 -22.33
N SER A 34 -3.61 12.61 -21.69
CA SER A 34 -4.87 13.08 -22.23
C SER A 34 -5.38 14.27 -21.43
N LEU A 35 -5.92 15.25 -22.14
CA LEU A 35 -6.83 16.22 -21.56
C LEU A 35 -8.17 15.55 -21.32
N VAL A 36 -8.65 15.59 -20.09
CA VAL A 36 -9.85 14.92 -19.63
C VAL A 36 -10.79 15.92 -18.99
N ALA A 37 -12.09 15.78 -19.27
CA ALA A 37 -13.17 16.55 -18.68
C ALA A 37 -14.39 15.65 -18.38
N LEU A 38 -15.42 16.18 -17.73
CA LEU A 38 -16.71 15.49 -17.57
C LEU A 38 -17.70 15.79 -18.71
N GLU A 39 -17.40 16.80 -19.51
CA GLU A 39 -18.20 17.26 -20.65
C GLU A 39 -17.34 17.30 -21.91
N GLU A 40 -17.95 17.08 -23.07
CA GLU A 40 -17.27 17.04 -24.36
C GLU A 40 -17.12 18.47 -24.95
N LYS A 41 -16.48 19.34 -24.17
CA LYS A 41 -16.27 20.75 -24.52
C LYS A 41 -14.79 21.11 -24.34
N SER A 42 -14.20 21.77 -25.34
CA SER A 42 -12.81 22.23 -25.27
C SER A 42 -12.65 23.43 -24.30
N PRO A 43 -11.51 23.53 -23.60
CA PRO A 43 -11.23 24.65 -22.70
C PRO A 43 -10.98 25.96 -23.46
N SER A 44 -11.40 27.09 -22.89
CA SER A 44 -11.14 28.43 -23.42
C SER A 44 -11.15 29.42 -22.26
N LYS A 45 -10.03 30.10 -21.99
CA LYS A 45 -9.85 30.96 -20.79
C LYS A 45 -10.07 30.21 -19.47
N GLU A 46 -9.70 28.94 -19.41
CA GLU A 46 -9.94 28.05 -18.27
C GLU A 46 -8.62 27.61 -17.62
N THR A 47 -8.71 27.09 -16.39
CA THR A 47 -7.59 26.45 -15.70
C THR A 47 -7.55 24.96 -16.02
N ILE A 48 -6.43 24.49 -16.54
CA ILE A 48 -6.15 23.07 -16.78
C ILE A 48 -5.27 22.54 -15.65
N ALA A 49 -5.77 21.56 -14.89
CA ALA A 49 -5.03 20.94 -13.81
C ALA A 49 -4.07 19.86 -14.34
N TYR A 50 -2.91 19.68 -13.70
CA TYR A 50 -1.99 18.57 -14.02
C TYR A 50 -1.15 18.19 -12.80
N VAL A 51 -0.52 17.01 -12.82
CA VAL A 51 0.46 16.60 -11.81
C VAL A 51 1.85 16.66 -12.42
N ASN A 52 2.78 17.35 -11.76
CA ASN A 52 4.14 17.55 -12.26
C ASN A 52 5.10 16.43 -11.83
N GLU A 53 4.91 15.22 -12.38
CA GLU A 53 5.74 14.08 -11.99
C GLU A 53 7.11 14.04 -12.69
N SER A 54 7.20 14.70 -13.85
CA SER A 54 8.35 14.64 -14.75
C SER A 54 8.37 15.87 -15.66
N ASP A 55 9.55 16.15 -16.23
CA ASP A 55 9.70 17.21 -17.24
C ASP A 55 8.79 16.94 -18.44
N GLU A 56 8.56 15.67 -18.78
CA GLU A 56 7.67 15.24 -19.85
C GLU A 56 6.21 15.58 -19.57
N THR A 57 5.72 15.32 -18.35
CA THR A 57 4.34 15.68 -17.98
C THR A 57 4.14 17.19 -18.04
N LYS A 58 5.12 17.97 -17.55
CA LYS A 58 5.10 19.43 -17.63
C LYS A 58 5.08 19.93 -19.07
N LYS A 59 5.94 19.38 -19.94
CA LYS A 59 5.96 19.72 -21.37
C LYS A 59 4.64 19.40 -22.05
N ILE A 60 4.05 18.23 -21.80
CA ILE A 60 2.76 17.85 -22.39
C ILE A 60 1.63 18.74 -21.87
N ALA A 61 1.64 19.08 -20.59
CA ALA A 61 0.67 20.02 -20.03
C ALA A 61 0.77 21.40 -20.69
N GLU A 62 1.98 21.91 -20.93
CA GLU A 62 2.22 23.15 -21.68
C GLU A 62 1.78 23.05 -23.14
N GLU A 63 2.09 21.94 -23.83
CA GLU A 63 1.60 21.69 -25.19
C GLU A 63 0.08 21.71 -25.25
N ILE A 64 -0.60 20.99 -24.34
CA ILE A 64 -2.07 20.95 -24.27
C ILE A 64 -2.65 22.34 -23.97
N LYS A 65 -2.05 23.08 -23.04
CA LYS A 65 -2.45 24.46 -22.72
C LYS A 65 -2.44 25.34 -23.97
N ASN A 66 -1.40 25.21 -24.79
CA ASN A 66 -1.19 26.03 -25.99
C ASN A 66 -2.06 25.61 -27.20
N LEU A 67 -2.75 24.46 -27.16
CA LEU A 67 -3.68 24.07 -28.22
C LEU A 67 -4.98 24.89 -28.22
N TYR A 68 -5.27 25.55 -27.10
CA TYR A 68 -6.54 26.22 -26.86
C TYR A 68 -6.29 27.63 -26.32
N GLN A 69 -7.05 28.63 -26.77
CA GLN A 69 -6.76 30.03 -26.47
C GLN A 69 -6.90 30.38 -24.96
N ASP A 70 -5.92 31.14 -24.47
CA ASP A 70 -5.89 31.84 -23.18
C ASP A 70 -6.03 30.97 -21.90
N ASN A 71 -5.62 29.70 -21.93
CA ASN A 71 -5.70 28.82 -20.75
C ASN A 71 -4.49 28.97 -19.79
N THR A 72 -4.72 28.63 -18.51
CA THR A 72 -3.67 28.61 -17.47
C THR A 72 -3.47 27.19 -16.92
N LEU A 73 -2.28 26.92 -16.36
CA LEU A 73 -2.00 25.64 -15.70
C LEU A 73 -2.06 25.77 -14.19
N LYS A 74 -2.64 24.76 -13.54
CA LYS A 74 -2.60 24.60 -12.08
C LYS A 74 -1.98 23.25 -11.73
N GLU A 75 -0.88 23.29 -10.99
CA GLU A 75 -0.22 22.09 -10.50
C GLU A 75 -1.00 21.50 -9.32
N TYR A 76 -1.19 20.19 -9.36
CA TYR A 76 -1.76 19.35 -8.31
C TYR A 76 -0.69 18.42 -7.75
N LYS A 77 -0.82 18.09 -6.46
CA LYS A 77 0.15 17.23 -5.75
C LYS A 77 0.00 15.75 -6.07
N SER A 78 -1.18 15.32 -6.50
CA SER A 78 -1.49 13.90 -6.76
C SER A 78 -2.64 13.74 -7.74
N TYR A 79 -2.65 12.65 -8.50
CA TYR A 79 -3.74 12.39 -9.44
C TYR A 79 -5.06 12.11 -8.72
N GLU A 80 -5.03 11.55 -7.51
CA GLU A 80 -6.24 11.26 -6.74
C GLU A 80 -6.94 12.54 -6.30
N GLU A 81 -6.20 13.54 -5.84
CA GLU A 81 -6.75 14.86 -5.51
C GLU A 81 -7.31 15.55 -6.76
N LEU A 82 -6.55 15.52 -7.86
CA LEU A 82 -6.97 16.08 -9.13
C LEU A 82 -8.24 15.38 -9.66
N ILE A 83 -8.30 14.05 -9.65
CA ILE A 83 -9.45 13.25 -10.10
C ILE A 83 -10.66 13.50 -9.19
N LYS A 84 -10.45 13.58 -7.86
CA LYS A 84 -11.50 13.91 -6.90
C LYS A 84 -12.07 15.30 -7.16
N ASP A 85 -11.22 16.29 -7.35
CA ASP A 85 -11.65 17.67 -7.63
C ASP A 85 -12.35 17.78 -8.99
N LEU A 86 -11.94 16.98 -9.99
CA LEU A 86 -12.62 16.87 -11.29
C LEU A 86 -14.00 16.25 -11.14
N LEU A 87 -14.13 15.12 -10.44
CA LEU A 87 -15.41 14.43 -10.18
C LEU A 87 -16.37 15.28 -9.34
N THR A 88 -15.84 16.07 -8.39
CA THR A 88 -16.62 16.99 -7.55
C THR A 88 -16.86 18.34 -8.21
N LYS A 89 -16.48 18.51 -9.49
CA LYS A 89 -16.66 19.72 -10.29
C LYS A 89 -15.98 20.98 -9.73
N LYS A 90 -14.97 20.83 -8.88
CA LYS A 90 -14.13 21.94 -8.42
C LYS A 90 -13.15 22.43 -9.50
N ILE A 91 -12.77 21.52 -10.40
CA ILE A 91 -12.04 21.83 -11.63
C ILE A 91 -12.79 21.21 -12.81
N LYS A 92 -12.59 21.76 -14.01
CA LYS A 92 -13.27 21.30 -15.23
C LYS A 92 -12.39 20.42 -16.13
N TYR A 93 -11.09 20.67 -16.12
CA TYR A 93 -10.13 20.07 -17.05
C TYR A 93 -8.91 19.56 -16.31
N ALA A 94 -8.44 18.38 -16.71
CA ALA A 94 -7.21 17.84 -16.19
C ALA A 94 -6.39 17.06 -17.22
N VAL A 95 -5.07 17.15 -17.12
CA VAL A 95 -4.12 16.33 -17.85
C VAL A 95 -3.85 15.07 -17.04
N LEU A 96 -4.24 13.92 -17.58
CA LEU A 96 -4.15 12.61 -16.95
C LEU A 96 -3.39 11.63 -17.85
N PRO A 97 -2.63 10.67 -17.30
CA PRO A 97 -2.00 9.64 -18.10
C PRO A 97 -3.06 8.82 -18.84
N VAL A 98 -2.76 8.28 -20.02
CA VAL A 98 -3.75 7.57 -20.85
C VAL A 98 -4.40 6.36 -20.17
N ASP A 99 -3.71 5.76 -19.20
CA ASP A 99 -4.14 4.65 -18.37
C ASP A 99 -4.75 5.10 -17.03
N PHE A 100 -5.17 6.37 -16.87
CA PHE A 100 -5.73 6.89 -15.61
C PHE A 100 -6.94 6.14 -15.07
N LYS A 101 -7.61 5.31 -15.89
CA LYS A 101 -8.61 4.33 -15.40
C LYS A 101 -8.05 3.49 -14.24
N ASN A 102 -6.74 3.22 -14.25
CA ASN A 102 -6.03 2.47 -13.24
C ASN A 102 -5.94 3.24 -11.90
N LEU A 103 -6.00 4.57 -11.94
CA LEU A 103 -5.96 5.47 -10.80
C LEU A 103 -7.34 5.73 -10.16
N LEU A 104 -8.43 5.31 -10.80
CA LEU A 104 -9.78 5.50 -10.26
C LEU A 104 -10.06 4.55 -9.09
N ASN A 105 -10.52 5.12 -7.98
CA ASN A 105 -11.02 4.37 -6.82
C ASN A 105 -12.19 3.44 -7.20
N ASN A 106 -13.08 3.92 -8.07
CA ASN A 106 -14.16 3.13 -8.64
C ASN A 106 -14.00 3.09 -10.16
N LYS A 107 -13.73 1.90 -10.71
CA LYS A 107 -13.50 1.72 -12.15
C LYS A 107 -14.72 2.13 -12.99
N ASN A 108 -15.93 2.02 -12.44
CA ASN A 108 -17.15 2.41 -13.14
C ASN A 108 -17.24 3.92 -13.38
N ASP A 109 -16.54 4.73 -12.58
CA ASP A 109 -16.47 6.18 -12.78
C ASP A 109 -15.76 6.55 -14.07
N TYR A 110 -14.98 5.64 -14.69
CA TYR A 110 -14.30 5.89 -15.95
C TYR A 110 -15.26 6.35 -17.05
N SER A 111 -16.49 5.80 -17.06
CA SER A 111 -17.54 6.16 -18.02
C SER A 111 -17.98 7.63 -17.97
N LYS A 112 -17.72 8.33 -16.86
CA LYS A 112 -18.06 9.74 -16.64
C LYS A 112 -17.09 10.70 -17.34
N PHE A 113 -15.91 10.23 -17.70
CA PHE A 113 -14.86 11.07 -18.26
C PHE A 113 -14.90 11.09 -19.80
N LYS A 114 -14.59 12.25 -20.37
CA LYS A 114 -14.39 12.48 -21.80
C LYS A 114 -12.94 12.82 -22.06
N VAL A 115 -12.31 12.09 -22.97
CA VAL A 115 -10.95 12.37 -23.44
C VAL A 115 -11.05 13.33 -24.62
N LEU A 116 -10.56 14.56 -24.44
CA LEU A 116 -10.68 15.62 -25.44
C LEU A 116 -9.52 15.63 -26.42
N VAL A 117 -8.30 15.39 -25.93
CA VAL A 117 -7.10 15.30 -26.77
C VAL A 117 -6.05 14.46 -26.08
N THR A 118 -5.30 13.68 -26.84
CA THR A 118 -4.11 12.97 -26.35
C THR A 118 -2.86 13.56 -27.00
N ARG A 119 -1.81 13.74 -26.20
CA ARG A 119 -0.48 14.14 -26.63
C ARG A 119 0.54 13.14 -26.14
N SER A 120 1.59 12.94 -26.94
CA SER A 120 2.64 11.99 -26.63
C SER A 120 4.01 12.57 -26.90
N ILE A 121 4.93 12.43 -25.96
CA ILE A 121 6.36 12.67 -26.16
C ILE A 121 7.06 11.32 -26.26
N VAL A 122 7.89 11.17 -27.28
CA VAL A 122 8.75 9.99 -27.46
C VAL A 122 10.15 10.36 -27.02
N LYS A 123 10.70 9.67 -26.02
CA LYS A 123 12.07 9.89 -25.52
C LYS A 123 12.89 8.63 -25.68
N LYS A 124 14.07 8.78 -26.27
CA LYS A 124 15.11 7.75 -26.23
C LYS A 124 15.97 8.00 -24.98
N LYS A 125 15.68 7.32 -23.88
CA LYS A 125 16.53 7.31 -22.69
C LYS A 125 17.50 6.14 -22.89
N THR A 126 18.70 6.39 -23.40
CA THR A 126 19.74 5.36 -23.51
C THR A 126 20.87 5.73 -22.57
N SER A 127 21.23 4.83 -21.66
CA SER A 127 22.40 5.00 -20.80
C SER A 127 23.68 4.65 -21.56
N THR A 128 24.76 5.39 -21.30
CA THR A 128 26.07 5.23 -21.96
C THR A 128 27.14 4.65 -21.02
N LYS A 129 26.76 4.23 -19.81
CA LYS A 129 27.69 3.73 -18.79
C LYS A 129 28.35 2.42 -19.24
N GLY A 130 29.67 2.37 -19.38
CA GLY A 130 30.38 1.11 -19.65
C GLY A 130 30.10 0.04 -18.57
N ILE A 131 29.81 -1.20 -19.00
CA ILE A 131 29.51 -2.33 -18.09
C ILE A 131 30.78 -2.94 -17.45
N ASP A 132 31.95 -2.46 -17.85
CA ASP A 132 33.28 -2.76 -17.31
C ASP A 132 33.57 -1.98 -16.01
N LYS A 133 32.72 -1.00 -15.69
CA LYS A 133 32.78 -0.19 -14.48
C LYS A 133 31.64 -0.58 -13.54
N PRO A 134 31.76 -0.37 -12.22
CA PRO A 134 30.64 -0.56 -11.32
C PRO A 134 29.42 0.27 -11.73
N PHE A 135 28.24 -0.35 -11.70
CA PHE A 135 26.98 0.26 -12.12
C PHE A 135 25.81 -0.21 -11.25
N THR A 136 24.73 0.57 -11.28
CA THR A 136 23.47 0.24 -10.62
C THR A 136 22.37 0.01 -11.64
N MET A 137 21.56 -1.02 -11.42
CA MET A 137 20.42 -1.40 -12.24
C MET A 137 19.15 -1.51 -11.40
N LEU A 138 18.03 -1.01 -11.91
CA LEU A 138 16.71 -1.20 -11.33
C LEU A 138 15.93 -2.24 -12.13
N LEU A 139 15.55 -3.33 -11.48
CA LEU A 139 14.64 -4.33 -12.04
C LEU A 139 13.23 -4.06 -11.57
N LEU A 140 12.30 -3.93 -12.52
CA LEU A 140 10.88 -3.71 -12.29
C LEU A 140 10.08 -4.88 -12.88
N GLY A 141 9.12 -5.40 -12.12
CA GLY A 141 8.20 -6.43 -12.57
C GLY A 141 6.77 -5.96 -12.43
N THR A 142 5.94 -6.17 -13.45
CA THR A 142 4.52 -5.80 -13.43
C THR A 142 3.63 -6.96 -13.91
N ASP A 143 2.40 -7.01 -13.39
CA ASP A 143 1.34 -7.91 -13.88
C ASP A 143 0.58 -7.31 -15.07
N GLU A 144 0.93 -6.09 -15.46
CA GLU A 144 0.44 -5.44 -16.67
C GLU A 144 1.46 -5.58 -17.82
N ASP A 145 1.24 -4.87 -18.93
CA ASP A 145 2.25 -4.76 -19.98
C ASP A 145 3.46 -3.95 -19.46
N ALA A 146 4.70 -4.34 -19.82
CA ALA A 146 5.90 -3.64 -19.40
C ALA A 146 5.96 -2.15 -19.84
N SER A 147 5.11 -1.74 -20.78
CA SER A 147 4.94 -0.35 -21.21
C SER A 147 3.92 0.46 -20.38
N SER A 148 3.12 -0.17 -19.51
CA SER A 148 2.14 0.54 -18.68
C SER A 148 2.81 1.35 -17.57
N LYS A 149 2.16 2.43 -17.13
CA LYS A 149 2.66 3.28 -16.03
C LYS A 149 2.09 2.81 -14.70
N GLY A 150 2.97 2.76 -13.69
CA GLY A 150 2.60 2.37 -12.32
C GLY A 150 2.41 0.86 -12.15
N ASN A 151 2.17 0.44 -10.91
CA ASN A 151 1.93 -0.94 -10.46
C ASN A 151 3.11 -1.91 -10.70
N SER A 152 4.33 -1.49 -10.34
CA SER A 152 5.47 -2.41 -10.24
C SER A 152 5.36 -3.23 -8.95
N ASP A 153 5.04 -4.50 -9.10
CA ASP A 153 4.93 -5.46 -7.99
C ASP A 153 6.28 -6.00 -7.54
N VAL A 154 7.28 -5.95 -8.42
CA VAL A 154 8.68 -6.24 -8.12
C VAL A 154 9.48 -4.96 -8.32
N ILE A 155 10.24 -4.56 -7.30
CA ILE A 155 11.12 -3.39 -7.34
C ILE A 155 12.44 -3.82 -6.71
N MET A 156 13.44 -4.12 -7.53
CA MET A 156 14.71 -4.63 -7.07
C MET A 156 15.86 -3.74 -7.54
N LEU A 157 16.59 -3.19 -6.58
CA LEU A 157 17.78 -2.39 -6.82
C LEU A 157 19.00 -3.29 -6.78
N VAL A 158 19.73 -3.34 -7.90
CA VAL A 158 20.87 -4.21 -8.10
C VAL A 158 22.12 -3.36 -8.28
N THR A 159 23.19 -3.63 -7.53
CA THR A 159 24.51 -3.03 -7.81
C THR A 159 25.47 -4.12 -8.23
N VAL A 160 26.25 -3.85 -9.28
CA VAL A 160 27.18 -4.81 -9.87
C VAL A 160 28.56 -4.19 -9.91
N ASN A 161 29.53 -4.94 -9.40
CA ASN A 161 30.94 -4.63 -9.59
C ASN A 161 31.59 -5.70 -10.47
N PRO A 162 31.82 -5.40 -11.76
CA PRO A 162 32.37 -6.36 -12.71
C PRO A 162 33.83 -6.72 -12.42
N LYS A 163 34.56 -5.91 -11.64
CA LYS A 163 35.96 -6.17 -11.27
C LYS A 163 36.06 -7.23 -10.18
N THR A 164 35.19 -7.14 -9.17
CA THR A 164 35.13 -8.09 -8.04
C THR A 164 34.18 -9.25 -8.26
N MET A 165 33.34 -9.18 -9.31
CA MET A 165 32.24 -10.13 -9.57
C MET A 165 31.19 -10.17 -8.47
N ASN A 166 31.06 -9.08 -7.70
CA ASN A 166 30.07 -8.98 -6.65
C ASN A 166 28.80 -8.27 -7.13
N VAL A 167 27.66 -8.88 -6.85
CA VAL A 167 26.32 -8.39 -7.14
C VAL A 167 25.55 -8.30 -5.84
N THR A 168 24.90 -7.17 -5.60
CA THR A 168 23.96 -7.04 -4.49
C THR A 168 22.56 -6.89 -5.05
N MET A 169 21.57 -7.51 -4.41
CA MET A 169 20.18 -7.43 -4.80
C MET A 169 19.33 -7.00 -3.61
N LEU A 170 18.84 -5.77 -3.63
CA LEU A 170 17.90 -5.26 -2.64
C LEU A 170 16.50 -5.27 -3.21
N ASN A 171 15.62 -6.11 -2.67
CA ASN A 171 14.21 -6.02 -3.00
C ASN A 171 13.50 -5.01 -2.08
N ILE A 172 12.74 -4.10 -2.70
CA ILE A 172 11.98 -3.06 -2.02
C ILE A 172 10.52 -3.49 -2.01
N PRO A 173 9.91 -3.76 -0.84
CA PRO A 173 8.50 -4.14 -0.77
C PRO A 173 7.62 -3.11 -1.50
N ARG A 174 6.68 -3.58 -2.31
CA ARG A 174 5.86 -2.71 -3.16
C ARG A 174 5.06 -1.66 -2.39
N ASP A 175 4.65 -2.01 -1.16
CA ASP A 175 3.86 -1.17 -0.25
C ASP A 175 4.75 -0.24 0.61
N THR A 176 6.06 -0.14 0.32
CA THR A 176 7.00 0.72 1.06
C THR A 176 6.59 2.17 0.96
N ASN A 177 6.43 2.81 2.11
CA ASN A 177 6.04 4.20 2.24
C ASN A 177 7.27 5.10 2.14
N PHE A 178 7.40 5.75 0.99
CA PHE A 178 8.45 6.73 0.75
C PHE A 178 7.84 8.09 0.43
N ARG A 179 8.60 9.14 0.75
CA ARG A 179 8.40 10.46 0.14
C ARG A 179 8.88 10.35 -1.30
N LEU A 180 7.95 10.36 -2.25
CA LEU A 180 8.28 10.18 -3.65
C LEU A 180 8.82 11.49 -4.23
N ALA A 181 9.90 11.40 -5.01
CA ALA A 181 10.54 12.56 -5.63
C ALA A 181 9.63 13.33 -6.59
N CYS A 182 8.56 12.69 -7.08
CA CYS A 182 7.62 13.27 -8.05
C CYS A 182 6.35 13.87 -7.42
N THR A 183 6.18 13.79 -6.10
CA THR A 183 4.91 14.19 -5.43
C THR A 183 5.07 15.42 -4.54
N ASN A 184 6.10 16.25 -4.74
CA ASN A 184 6.46 17.35 -3.84
C ASN A 184 6.58 16.85 -2.38
N ASP A 185 7.35 15.77 -2.19
CA ASP A 185 7.66 15.12 -0.90
C ASP A 185 6.49 14.47 -0.16
N ASN A 186 5.39 14.15 -0.85
CA ASN A 186 4.29 13.40 -0.23
C ASN A 186 4.60 11.91 -0.09
N GLU A 187 4.26 11.36 1.07
CA GLU A 187 4.36 9.93 1.35
C GLU A 187 3.34 9.11 0.57
N ARG A 188 3.83 8.07 -0.10
CA ARG A 188 3.07 7.11 -0.90
C ARG A 188 3.76 5.77 -0.91
N LYS A 189 2.99 4.74 -1.29
CA LYS A 189 3.54 3.44 -1.64
C LYS A 189 4.33 3.56 -2.93
N ILE A 190 5.54 3.03 -2.94
CA ILE A 190 6.44 3.11 -4.09
C ILE A 190 5.86 2.48 -5.36
N ASN A 191 5.03 1.44 -5.27
CA ASN A 191 4.48 0.77 -6.46
C ASN A 191 3.44 1.58 -7.25
N TYR A 192 2.91 2.66 -6.67
CA TYR A 192 2.02 3.58 -7.40
C TYR A 192 2.80 4.57 -8.26
N ALA A 193 4.10 4.73 -8.01
CA ALA A 193 4.93 5.68 -8.73
C ALA A 193 5.20 5.20 -10.16
N SER A 194 5.32 6.16 -11.08
CA SER A 194 5.87 5.87 -12.41
C SER A 194 7.32 5.43 -12.33
N ASP A 195 7.81 4.70 -13.33
CA ASP A 195 9.18 4.16 -13.35
C ASP A 195 10.24 5.27 -13.16
N ASP A 196 10.06 6.44 -13.80
CA ASP A 196 10.96 7.59 -13.61
C ASP A 196 10.90 8.16 -12.18
N CYS A 197 9.72 8.16 -11.56
CA CYS A 197 9.58 8.59 -10.18
C CYS A 197 10.22 7.60 -9.21
N ILE A 198 10.09 6.29 -9.46
CA ILE A 198 10.81 5.25 -8.70
C ILE A 198 12.32 5.49 -8.82
N ILE A 199 12.85 5.65 -10.03
CA ILE A 199 14.28 5.89 -10.25
C ILE A 199 14.77 7.12 -9.48
N LYS A 200 14.08 8.26 -9.59
CA LYS A 200 14.45 9.49 -8.86
C LYS A 200 14.40 9.30 -7.35
N THR A 201 13.34 8.65 -6.86
CA THR A 201 13.13 8.40 -5.42
C THR A 201 14.23 7.50 -4.87
N LEU A 202 14.56 6.40 -5.56
CA LEU A 202 15.58 5.46 -5.10
C LEU A 202 17.00 6.03 -5.18
N ASN A 203 17.31 6.83 -6.21
CA ASN A 203 18.56 7.57 -6.28
C ASN A 203 18.74 8.48 -5.05
N GLN A 204 17.69 9.19 -4.63
CA GLN A 204 17.73 10.06 -3.46
C GLN A 204 17.84 9.28 -2.14
N ILE A 205 17.03 8.24 -1.96
CA ILE A 205 16.96 7.50 -0.69
C ILE A 205 18.24 6.69 -0.44
N PHE A 206 18.73 5.99 -1.46
CA PHE A 206 19.90 5.12 -1.34
C PHE A 206 21.18 5.79 -1.81
N ASN A 207 21.16 7.08 -2.18
CA ASN A 207 22.33 7.83 -2.64
C ASN A 207 23.14 7.08 -3.71
N VAL A 208 22.45 6.53 -4.70
CA VAL A 208 23.03 5.81 -5.85
C VAL A 208 22.68 6.51 -7.15
N ASN A 209 23.38 6.16 -8.22
CA ASN A 209 22.98 6.53 -9.57
C ASN A 209 22.52 5.28 -10.32
N ILE A 210 21.21 5.11 -10.49
CA ILE A 210 20.64 4.05 -11.33
C ILE A 210 21.01 4.32 -12.79
N ASP A 211 22.05 3.62 -13.27
CA ASP A 211 22.54 3.72 -14.65
C ASP A 211 21.58 3.01 -15.62
N TYR A 212 20.98 1.90 -15.17
CA TYR A 212 20.14 1.04 -16.00
C TYR A 212 18.80 0.72 -15.34
N TYR A 213 17.75 0.53 -16.15
CA TYR A 213 16.52 -0.10 -15.69
C TYR A 213 16.05 -1.17 -16.67
N VAL A 214 15.39 -2.19 -16.15
CA VAL A 214 14.74 -3.24 -16.93
C VAL A 214 13.38 -3.47 -16.31
N LYS A 215 12.32 -3.19 -17.06
CA LYS A 215 10.94 -3.50 -16.69
C LYS A 215 10.43 -4.66 -17.53
N VAL A 216 9.86 -5.66 -16.87
CA VAL A 216 9.31 -6.86 -17.50
C VAL A 216 7.90 -7.15 -17.02
N ASP A 217 7.11 -7.78 -17.88
CA ASP A 217 5.83 -8.37 -17.46
C ASP A 217 6.04 -9.78 -16.88
N PHE A 218 5.07 -10.29 -16.13
CA PHE A 218 5.14 -11.63 -15.53
C PHE A 218 5.17 -12.77 -16.54
N LYS A 219 4.60 -12.59 -17.73
CA LYS A 219 4.60 -13.63 -18.75
C LYS A 219 5.99 -13.81 -19.37
N LEU A 220 6.82 -12.77 -19.39
CA LEU A 220 8.22 -12.86 -19.78
C LEU A 220 8.98 -13.84 -18.90
N VAL A 221 8.71 -13.87 -17.59
CA VAL A 221 9.38 -14.82 -16.66
C VAL A 221 9.04 -16.26 -17.05
N VAL A 222 7.78 -16.55 -17.36
CA VAL A 222 7.33 -17.87 -17.80
C VAL A 222 8.07 -18.28 -19.08
N ASP A 223 7.98 -17.44 -20.11
CA ASP A 223 8.59 -17.72 -21.42
C ASP A 223 10.12 -17.87 -21.31
N LEU A 224 10.77 -17.04 -20.49
CA LEU A 224 12.22 -17.11 -20.28
C LEU A 224 12.62 -18.44 -19.65
N VAL A 225 11.98 -18.82 -18.53
CA VAL A 225 12.29 -20.09 -17.84
C VAL A 225 12.02 -21.28 -18.74
N ASP A 226 10.94 -21.27 -19.53
CA ASP A 226 10.64 -22.35 -20.48
C ASP A 226 11.67 -22.43 -21.62
N ILE A 227 12.13 -21.30 -22.17
CA ILE A 227 13.20 -21.27 -23.18
C ILE A 227 14.53 -21.77 -22.60
N LEU A 228 14.80 -21.50 -21.33
CA LEU A 228 15.95 -22.04 -20.59
C LEU A 228 15.80 -23.55 -20.30
N GLY A 229 14.63 -24.12 -20.57
CA GLY A 229 14.29 -25.51 -20.32
C GLY A 229 14.04 -25.80 -18.84
N GLY A 230 13.62 -24.80 -18.06
CA GLY A 230 13.40 -24.86 -16.62
C GLY A 230 14.59 -24.38 -15.77
N VAL A 231 14.33 -24.08 -14.50
CA VAL A 231 15.35 -23.65 -13.51
C VAL A 231 15.35 -24.59 -12.31
N ASP A 232 16.53 -24.87 -11.77
CA ASP A 232 16.70 -25.75 -10.61
C ASP A 232 16.62 -24.92 -9.32
N MET A 233 15.77 -25.33 -8.38
CA MET A 233 15.53 -24.62 -7.12
C MET A 233 15.21 -25.54 -5.96
N ASN A 234 15.69 -25.18 -4.76
CA ASN A 234 15.25 -25.75 -3.50
C ASN A 234 14.09 -24.95 -2.93
N VAL A 235 12.88 -25.49 -3.01
CA VAL A 235 11.68 -24.79 -2.58
C VAL A 235 11.45 -25.01 -1.07
N PRO A 236 11.38 -23.97 -0.23
CA PRO A 236 11.31 -24.13 1.23
C PRO A 236 9.98 -24.71 1.72
N HIS A 237 8.89 -24.38 1.04
CA HIS A 237 7.53 -24.81 1.36
C HIS A 237 6.74 -25.10 0.08
N ALA A 238 5.93 -26.14 0.09
CA ALA A 238 5.04 -26.43 -1.03
C ALA A 238 4.02 -25.30 -1.17
N ILE A 239 3.72 -24.90 -2.42
CA ILE A 239 2.76 -23.85 -2.71
C ILE A 239 1.72 -24.31 -3.73
N CYS A 240 0.56 -23.67 -3.66
CA CYS A 240 -0.49 -23.76 -4.66
C CYS A 240 -0.91 -22.33 -5.02
N GLU A 241 -0.91 -22.01 -6.30
CA GLU A 241 -1.15 -20.65 -6.78
C GLU A 241 -1.86 -20.67 -8.15
N GLN A 242 -2.40 -19.54 -8.57
CA GLN A 242 -2.91 -19.35 -9.93
C GLN A 242 -1.80 -19.47 -10.98
N ASN A 243 -2.17 -19.83 -12.22
CA ASN A 243 -1.28 -19.67 -13.36
C ASN A 243 -1.05 -18.19 -13.76
N SER A 244 -0.20 -17.98 -14.76
CA SER A 244 0.12 -16.68 -15.37
C SER A 244 -1.09 -15.91 -15.92
N LYS A 245 -2.23 -16.58 -16.13
CA LYS A 245 -3.50 -15.98 -16.57
C LYS A 245 -4.43 -15.62 -15.42
N ARG A 246 -3.96 -15.72 -14.16
CA ARG A 246 -4.75 -15.51 -12.93
C ARG A 246 -5.96 -16.45 -12.83
N GLN A 247 -5.82 -17.69 -13.32
CA GLN A 247 -6.89 -18.68 -13.30
C GLN A 247 -6.70 -19.67 -12.13
N TRP A 248 -7.78 -19.91 -11.40
CA TRP A 248 -7.89 -20.97 -10.39
C TRP A 248 -8.53 -22.24 -10.97
N GLY A 249 -8.85 -23.23 -10.12
CA GLY A 249 -9.54 -24.47 -10.49
C GLY A 249 -8.59 -25.45 -11.16
N LYS A 250 -8.96 -25.97 -12.33
CA LYS A 250 -8.12 -26.93 -13.09
C LYS A 250 -6.77 -26.39 -13.55
N ASN A 251 -6.53 -25.08 -13.41
CA ASN A 251 -5.31 -24.40 -13.84
C ASN A 251 -4.41 -23.97 -12.68
N VAL A 252 -4.67 -24.45 -11.45
CA VAL A 252 -3.76 -24.18 -10.33
C VAL A 252 -2.39 -24.77 -10.61
N VAL A 253 -1.36 -24.04 -10.20
CA VAL A 253 0.04 -24.44 -10.30
C VAL A 253 0.47 -24.91 -8.92
N LEU A 254 0.96 -26.15 -8.87
CA LEU A 254 1.48 -26.76 -7.65
C LEU A 254 3.01 -26.79 -7.74
N VAL A 255 3.66 -26.46 -6.63
CA VAL A 255 5.10 -26.57 -6.46
C VAL A 255 5.36 -27.31 -5.17
N GLU A 256 6.22 -28.33 -5.22
CA GLU A 256 6.53 -29.15 -4.05
C GLU A 256 7.59 -28.50 -3.17
N LYS A 257 7.79 -29.01 -1.95
CA LYS A 257 8.95 -28.65 -1.13
C LYS A 257 10.18 -29.45 -1.59
N GLY A 258 11.35 -28.84 -1.55
CA GLY A 258 12.64 -29.47 -1.82
C GLY A 258 13.22 -29.12 -3.19
N GLU A 259 14.36 -29.75 -3.49
CA GLU A 259 15.06 -29.62 -4.76
C GLU A 259 14.20 -30.13 -5.92
N GLN A 260 13.92 -29.26 -6.87
CA GLN A 260 13.20 -29.64 -8.07
C GLN A 260 13.53 -28.69 -9.23
N LYS A 261 13.21 -29.17 -10.43
CA LYS A 261 13.29 -28.38 -11.64
C LYS A 261 11.94 -27.75 -11.94
N LEU A 262 11.89 -26.43 -11.92
CA LEU A 262 10.68 -25.64 -12.14
C LEU A 262 10.56 -25.22 -13.59
N ASN A 263 9.35 -25.35 -14.15
CA ASN A 263 8.98 -24.69 -15.40
C ASN A 263 8.57 -23.23 -15.16
N GLY A 264 8.24 -22.50 -16.23
CA GLY A 264 7.91 -21.08 -16.16
C GLY A 264 6.70 -20.75 -15.30
N GLU A 265 5.63 -21.56 -15.37
CA GLU A 265 4.44 -21.36 -14.56
C GLU A 265 4.73 -21.58 -13.07
N GLN A 266 5.53 -22.60 -12.73
CA GLN A 266 5.94 -22.88 -11.36
C GLN A 266 6.87 -21.80 -10.79
N ALA A 267 7.81 -21.31 -11.59
CA ALA A 267 8.67 -20.18 -11.20
C ALA A 267 7.84 -18.91 -10.94
N LEU A 268 6.89 -18.59 -11.83
CA LEU A 268 6.01 -17.43 -11.63
C LEU A 268 5.10 -17.61 -10.40
N ALA A 269 4.56 -18.80 -10.19
CA ALA A 269 3.77 -19.12 -9.00
C ALA A 269 4.55 -18.82 -7.71
N LEU A 270 5.81 -19.27 -7.61
CA LEU A 270 6.67 -18.96 -6.47
C LEU A 270 6.95 -17.46 -6.33
N ALA A 271 7.24 -16.76 -7.43
CA ALA A 271 7.49 -15.31 -7.40
C ALA A 271 6.28 -14.48 -6.95
N ARG A 272 5.06 -15.03 -7.08
CA ARG A 272 3.79 -14.35 -6.75
C ARG A 272 3.23 -14.76 -5.40
N HIS A 273 3.54 -15.97 -4.93
CA HIS A 273 2.91 -16.54 -3.75
C HIS A 273 3.19 -15.70 -2.50
N ARG A 274 2.12 -15.34 -1.78
CA ARG A 274 2.18 -14.44 -0.63
C ARG A 274 1.27 -14.86 0.52
N LYS A 275 0.18 -15.57 0.21
CA LYS A 275 -0.87 -15.92 1.17
C LYS A 275 -1.46 -17.27 0.79
N ASN A 276 -1.65 -18.11 1.80
CA ASN A 276 -2.34 -19.39 1.72
C ASN A 276 -3.71 -19.36 2.43
N ASN A 277 -4.13 -18.20 2.96
CA ASN A 277 -5.35 -18.05 3.76
C ASN A 277 -6.49 -17.30 3.02
N THR A 278 -6.52 -17.36 1.69
CA THR A 278 -7.58 -16.73 0.89
C THR A 278 -8.74 -17.69 0.63
N PRO A 279 -9.98 -17.20 0.45
CA PRO A 279 -11.12 -18.05 0.11
C PRO A 279 -10.88 -18.90 -1.14
N GLU A 280 -10.20 -18.34 -2.15
CA GLU A 280 -9.85 -19.04 -3.38
C GLU A 280 -8.81 -20.13 -3.13
N HIS A 281 -7.78 -19.86 -2.33
CA HIS A 281 -6.78 -20.87 -1.95
C HIS A 281 -7.48 -22.04 -1.25
N TYR A 282 -8.31 -21.77 -0.25
CA TYR A 282 -9.06 -22.82 0.43
C TYR A 282 -10.00 -23.57 -0.50
N LYS A 283 -10.59 -22.91 -1.50
CA LYS A 283 -11.54 -23.54 -2.42
C LYS A 283 -10.86 -24.44 -3.45
N TYR A 284 -9.72 -24.03 -4.00
CA TYR A 284 -9.13 -24.65 -5.18
C TYR A 284 -7.83 -25.41 -4.92
N CYS A 285 -7.12 -25.12 -3.84
CA CYS A 285 -5.87 -25.82 -3.52
C CYS A 285 -6.13 -27.15 -2.81
N PRO A 286 -5.23 -28.14 -2.98
CA PRO A 286 -5.34 -29.41 -2.29
C PRO A 286 -5.42 -29.21 -0.77
N LYS A 287 -6.20 -30.08 -0.11
CA LYS A 287 -6.40 -30.04 1.34
C LYS A 287 -5.22 -30.61 2.13
N ASP A 288 -4.21 -31.14 1.44
CA ASP A 288 -2.98 -31.58 2.07
C ASP A 288 -2.34 -30.44 2.86
N LYS A 289 -2.01 -30.75 4.11
CA LYS A 289 -1.43 -29.83 5.10
C LYS A 289 -0.24 -29.04 4.53
N LYS A 290 0.57 -29.68 3.68
CA LYS A 290 1.75 -29.07 3.04
C LYS A 290 1.47 -27.79 2.22
N TYR A 291 0.27 -27.63 1.65
CA TYR A 291 -0.11 -26.42 0.91
C TYR A 291 -0.90 -25.41 1.74
N GLN A 292 -1.23 -25.76 2.99
CA GLN A 292 -1.99 -24.91 3.92
C GLN A 292 -1.08 -24.29 5.00
N GLU A 293 0.17 -24.73 5.06
CA GLU A 293 1.15 -24.34 6.07
C GLU A 293 2.39 -23.70 5.44
N GLY A 294 3.11 -22.93 6.25
CA GLY A 294 4.26 -22.15 5.81
C GLY A 294 4.12 -20.68 6.19
N LEU A 295 5.25 -20.01 6.34
CA LEU A 295 5.29 -18.58 6.58
C LEU A 295 5.28 -17.88 5.22
N PHE A 296 4.14 -17.31 4.84
CA PHE A 296 4.02 -16.54 3.61
C PHE A 296 3.64 -15.09 3.93
N ASN A 297 4.45 -14.18 3.41
CA ASN A 297 4.24 -12.74 3.51
C ASN A 297 5.00 -12.06 2.36
N ASP A 298 4.98 -10.73 2.32
CA ASP A 298 5.65 -9.97 1.26
C ASP A 298 7.18 -10.19 1.26
N PHE A 299 7.81 -10.38 2.43
CA PHE A 299 9.25 -10.64 2.52
C PHE A 299 9.64 -11.98 1.95
N VAL A 300 8.90 -13.04 2.28
CA VAL A 300 9.17 -14.38 1.74
C VAL A 300 9.00 -14.39 0.23
N ARG A 301 7.97 -13.70 -0.28
CA ARG A 301 7.80 -13.51 -1.74
C ARG A 301 9.01 -12.80 -2.36
N ASN A 302 9.49 -11.73 -1.72
CA ASN A 302 10.62 -10.95 -2.19
C ASN A 302 11.93 -11.76 -2.18
N GLU A 303 12.13 -12.61 -1.18
CA GLU A 303 13.24 -13.56 -1.11
C GLU A 303 13.14 -14.60 -2.22
N MET A 304 11.96 -15.17 -2.48
CA MET A 304 11.75 -16.08 -3.62
C MET A 304 12.01 -15.42 -4.97
N GLN A 305 11.66 -14.15 -5.15
CA GLN A 305 11.99 -13.39 -6.36
C GLN A 305 13.50 -13.27 -6.57
N GLN A 306 14.27 -13.03 -5.51
CA GLN A 306 15.74 -13.01 -5.55
C GLN A 306 16.29 -14.40 -5.92
N GLU A 307 15.81 -15.47 -5.30
CA GLU A 307 16.26 -16.84 -5.59
C GLU A 307 15.93 -17.30 -7.02
N ILE A 308 14.76 -16.94 -7.54
CA ILE A 308 14.39 -17.22 -8.94
C ILE A 308 15.34 -16.48 -9.90
N ILE A 309 15.68 -15.22 -9.63
CA ILE A 309 16.65 -14.47 -10.45
C ILE A 309 18.02 -15.15 -10.41
N LYS A 310 18.49 -15.62 -9.25
CA LYS A 310 19.74 -16.39 -9.15
C LYS A 310 19.69 -17.69 -9.95
N ALA A 311 18.58 -18.42 -9.89
CA ALA A 311 18.39 -19.65 -10.65
C ALA A 311 18.38 -19.39 -12.16
N ILE A 312 17.72 -18.31 -12.61
CA ILE A 312 17.73 -17.86 -14.00
C ILE A 312 19.15 -17.48 -14.44
N ILE A 313 19.90 -16.71 -13.65
CA ILE A 313 21.29 -16.33 -13.97
C ILE A 313 22.17 -17.57 -14.08
N THR A 314 22.07 -18.48 -13.11
CA THR A 314 22.82 -19.75 -13.10
C THR A 314 22.52 -20.57 -14.34
N LYS A 315 21.23 -20.69 -14.71
CA LYS A 315 20.82 -21.41 -15.91
C LYS A 315 21.29 -20.72 -17.19
N ALA A 316 21.19 -19.39 -17.26
CA ALA A 316 21.59 -18.61 -18.41
C ALA A 316 23.09 -18.73 -18.73
N LYS A 317 23.95 -18.87 -17.70
CA LYS A 317 25.39 -19.12 -17.87
C LYS A 317 25.69 -20.44 -18.60
N THR A 318 24.78 -21.40 -18.60
CA THR A 318 24.95 -22.68 -19.32
C THR A 318 24.63 -22.57 -20.81
N ILE A 319 24.08 -21.43 -21.26
CA ILE A 319 23.76 -21.22 -22.68
C ILE A 319 25.03 -20.80 -23.43
N ASN A 320 25.67 -21.78 -24.06
CA ASN A 320 26.79 -21.54 -24.97
C ASN A 320 26.33 -21.37 -26.43
N SER A 321 25.04 -21.10 -26.67
CA SER A 321 24.43 -21.05 -28.00
C SER A 321 23.91 -19.65 -28.34
N ILE A 322 24.53 -19.04 -29.35
CA ILE A 322 24.11 -17.74 -29.89
C ILE A 322 22.68 -17.79 -30.46
N ASP A 323 22.24 -18.93 -31.01
CA ASP A 323 20.88 -19.11 -31.53
C ASP A 323 19.82 -19.07 -30.42
N LYS A 324 20.10 -19.70 -29.28
CA LYS A 324 19.23 -19.60 -28.09
C LYS A 324 19.19 -18.17 -27.57
N PHE A 325 20.34 -17.49 -27.51
CA PHE A 325 20.41 -16.08 -27.12
C PHE A 325 19.58 -15.19 -28.06
N GLN A 326 19.71 -15.34 -29.38
CA GLN A 326 18.87 -14.63 -30.35
C GLN A 326 17.38 -14.96 -30.20
N THR A 327 17.04 -16.21 -29.89
CA THR A 327 15.66 -16.65 -29.66
C THR A 327 15.07 -15.97 -28.43
N ILE A 328 15.82 -15.92 -27.33
CA ILE A 328 15.45 -15.18 -26.11
C ILE A 328 15.21 -13.72 -26.45
N LEU A 329 16.16 -13.08 -27.14
CA LEU A 329 16.06 -11.67 -27.50
C LEU A 329 14.83 -11.38 -28.37
N SER A 330 14.64 -12.14 -29.46
CA SER A 330 13.55 -11.92 -30.40
C SER A 330 12.16 -12.20 -29.82
N LYS A 331 12.03 -13.19 -28.94
CA LYS A 331 10.75 -13.52 -28.29
C LYS A 331 10.39 -12.54 -27.18
N LEU A 332 11.38 -12.08 -26.42
CA LEU A 332 11.14 -11.35 -25.18
C LEU A 332 11.26 -9.83 -25.34
N SER A 333 11.87 -9.31 -26.41
CA SER A 333 12.05 -7.85 -26.60
C SER A 333 10.75 -7.05 -26.56
N SER A 334 9.66 -7.62 -27.07
CA SER A 334 8.33 -7.00 -27.03
C SER A 334 7.80 -6.81 -25.60
N ARG A 335 8.29 -7.58 -24.62
CA ARG A 335 7.87 -7.58 -23.21
C ARG A 335 8.89 -7.01 -22.24
N VAL A 336 9.97 -6.42 -22.77
CA VAL A 336 10.95 -5.66 -22.01
C VAL A 336 10.84 -4.18 -22.34
N ASN A 337 10.98 -3.34 -21.32
CA ASN A 337 11.22 -1.92 -21.44
C ASN A 337 12.52 -1.58 -20.69
N THR A 338 13.50 -0.98 -21.37
CA THR A 338 14.83 -0.72 -20.79
C THR A 338 15.49 0.50 -21.44
N ASN A 339 16.40 1.15 -20.71
CA ASN A 339 17.30 2.16 -21.24
C ASN A 339 18.66 1.61 -21.73
N MET A 340 18.84 0.30 -21.78
CA MET A 340 20.07 -0.31 -22.31
C MET A 340 20.10 -0.21 -23.82
N GLY A 341 21.19 0.36 -24.34
CA GLY A 341 21.48 0.29 -25.77
C GLY A 341 21.81 -1.13 -26.21
N SER A 342 21.64 -1.43 -27.49
CA SER A 342 21.95 -2.76 -28.05
C SER A 342 23.37 -3.23 -27.77
N ASN A 343 24.35 -2.32 -27.90
CA ASN A 343 25.75 -2.64 -27.60
C ASN A 343 25.93 -3.00 -26.12
N THR A 344 25.23 -2.32 -25.21
CA THR A 344 25.25 -2.63 -23.77
C THR A 344 24.72 -4.04 -23.51
N ILE A 345 23.59 -4.42 -24.11
CA ILE A 345 23.00 -5.77 -23.96
C ILE A 345 23.99 -6.84 -24.47
N LEU A 346 24.63 -6.60 -25.61
CA LEU A 346 25.63 -7.52 -26.15
C LEU A 346 26.85 -7.64 -25.23
N SER A 347 27.33 -6.51 -24.69
CA SER A 347 28.42 -6.52 -23.72
C SER A 347 28.05 -7.31 -22.47
N PHE A 348 26.80 -7.20 -21.98
CA PHE A 348 26.32 -7.99 -20.84
C PHE A 348 26.37 -9.49 -21.12
N TYR A 349 25.89 -9.91 -22.30
CA TYR A 349 25.96 -11.30 -22.72
C TYR A 349 27.41 -11.78 -22.77
N ASN A 350 28.29 -11.02 -23.43
CA ASN A 350 29.71 -11.35 -23.52
C ASN A 350 30.37 -11.42 -22.12
N PHE A 351 30.01 -10.53 -21.21
CA PHE A 351 30.50 -10.56 -19.83
C PHE A 351 30.03 -11.83 -19.10
N LEU A 352 28.76 -12.21 -19.25
CA LEU A 352 28.19 -13.39 -18.60
C LEU A 352 28.82 -14.71 -19.11
N ILE A 353 28.99 -14.86 -20.42
CA ILE A 353 29.53 -16.10 -21.01
C ILE A 353 31.05 -16.23 -20.86
N ASN A 354 31.78 -15.10 -20.84
CA ASN A 354 33.25 -15.10 -20.71
C ASN A 354 33.72 -15.03 -19.26
N SER A 355 32.81 -14.87 -18.30
CA SER A 355 33.18 -14.86 -16.89
C SER A 355 33.39 -16.28 -16.38
N ASN A 356 34.67 -16.69 -16.39
CA ASN A 356 35.15 -17.90 -15.70
C ASN A 356 35.05 -17.78 -14.16
N LYS A 357 34.67 -16.61 -13.64
CA LYS A 357 34.57 -16.35 -12.21
C LYS A 357 33.15 -16.63 -11.71
N ASN A 358 33.05 -17.20 -10.51
CA ASN A 358 31.77 -17.33 -9.82
C ASN A 358 31.25 -15.92 -9.50
N VAL A 359 30.03 -15.62 -9.93
CA VAL A 359 29.33 -14.39 -9.57
C VAL A 359 28.86 -14.56 -8.14
N HIS A 360 29.27 -13.67 -7.24
CA HIS A 360 28.75 -13.65 -5.88
C HIS A 360 27.51 -12.76 -5.84
N ILE A 361 26.42 -13.27 -5.28
CA ILE A 361 25.15 -12.56 -5.24
C ILE A 361 24.69 -12.46 -3.78
N ASP A 362 24.82 -11.25 -3.22
CA ASP A 362 24.36 -10.90 -1.89
C ASP A 362 22.89 -10.46 -1.93
N ASN A 363 22.01 -11.21 -1.27
CA ASN A 363 20.63 -10.77 -1.06
C ASN A 363 20.62 -9.78 0.11
N MET A 364 20.02 -8.62 -0.14
CA MET A 364 19.81 -7.59 0.87
C MET A 364 18.31 -7.45 1.17
N LYS A 365 17.99 -6.97 2.38
CA LYS A 365 16.62 -6.79 2.86
C LYS A 365 16.43 -5.40 3.43
N LEU A 366 15.32 -4.77 3.05
CA LEU A 366 14.89 -3.52 3.66
C LEU A 366 14.01 -3.83 4.88
N ALA A 367 14.55 -3.66 6.09
CA ALA A 367 13.76 -3.77 7.32
C ALA A 367 12.87 -2.55 7.53
N GLY A 368 11.88 -2.70 8.41
CA GLY A 368 10.77 -1.76 8.52
C GLY A 368 9.61 -2.34 9.31
N SER A 369 8.48 -1.66 9.25
CA SER A 369 7.34 -1.90 10.13
C SER A 369 6.01 -1.78 9.39
N ASP A 370 5.13 -2.73 9.64
CA ASP A 370 3.75 -2.70 9.17
C ASP A 370 2.94 -1.63 9.89
N GLN A 371 2.22 -0.79 9.13
CA GLN A 371 1.37 0.25 9.70
C GLN A 371 0.16 0.59 8.82
N TYR A 372 -1.04 0.60 9.42
CA TYR A 372 -2.23 1.12 8.76
C TYR A 372 -2.36 2.62 9.03
N ILE A 373 -2.36 3.43 7.97
CA ILE A 373 -2.37 4.90 8.05
C ILE A 373 -3.63 5.43 7.38
N LYS A 374 -4.34 6.35 8.04
CA LYS A 374 -5.46 7.08 7.46
C LYS A 374 -4.94 8.15 6.50
N VAL A 375 -5.47 8.14 5.28
CA VAL A 375 -5.16 9.10 4.22
C VAL A 375 -6.44 9.76 3.70
N SER A 376 -6.34 10.98 3.17
CA SER A 376 -7.52 11.80 2.82
C SER A 376 -8.28 11.33 1.57
N TRP A 377 -7.65 10.51 0.73
CA TRP A 377 -8.21 10.01 -0.53
C TRP A 377 -8.81 8.59 -0.43
N TYR A 378 -8.78 7.96 0.74
CA TYR A 378 -9.32 6.61 0.93
C TYR A 378 -10.18 6.52 2.19
N LYS A 379 -11.28 5.76 2.12
CA LYS A 379 -12.28 5.72 3.18
C LYS A 379 -11.77 5.05 4.45
N THR A 380 -10.99 3.99 4.32
CA THR A 380 -10.41 3.26 5.45
C THR A 380 -8.91 3.53 5.58
N PRO A 381 -8.28 3.24 6.73
CA PRO A 381 -6.82 3.20 6.81
C PRO A 381 -6.24 2.23 5.77
N ILE A 382 -5.14 2.64 5.12
CA ILE A 382 -4.43 1.82 4.13
C ILE A 382 -3.18 1.25 4.79
N TYR A 383 -2.87 -0.02 4.51
CA TYR A 383 -1.60 -0.64 4.91
C TYR A 383 -0.41 0.02 4.20
N PHE A 384 0.63 0.35 4.95
CA PHE A 384 1.93 0.79 4.46
C PHE A 384 3.03 -0.03 5.13
N TYR A 385 4.11 -0.26 4.39
CA TYR A 385 5.37 -0.73 4.97
C TYR A 385 6.27 0.47 5.24
N VAL A 386 6.51 0.80 6.51
CA VAL A 386 7.32 1.95 6.91
C VAL A 386 8.77 1.51 7.03
N PRO A 387 9.68 1.97 6.15
CA PRO A 387 11.05 1.49 6.13
C PRO A 387 11.85 2.00 7.33
N ASN A 388 12.73 1.17 7.86
CA ASN A 388 13.64 1.52 8.95
C ASN A 388 14.79 2.38 8.41
N LYS A 389 15.07 3.51 9.08
CA LYS A 389 16.11 4.46 8.65
C LYS A 389 17.54 3.93 8.81
N GLU A 390 17.80 3.15 9.87
CA GLU A 390 19.09 2.49 10.10
C GLU A 390 19.33 1.40 9.04
N SER A 391 18.30 0.65 8.67
CA SER A 391 18.34 -0.30 7.55
C SER A 391 18.69 0.39 6.23
N ILE A 392 18.03 1.52 5.90
CA ILE A 392 18.37 2.30 4.70
C ILE A 392 19.84 2.75 4.72
N ALA A 393 20.34 3.22 5.86
CA ALA A 393 21.73 3.66 6.00
C ALA A 393 22.72 2.51 5.78
N GLU A 394 22.50 1.35 6.40
CA GLU A 394 23.34 0.16 6.22
C GLU A 394 23.37 -0.30 4.75
N LEU A 395 22.18 -0.37 4.12
CA LEU A 395 22.04 -0.75 2.72
C LEU A 395 22.75 0.22 1.78
N ARG A 396 22.63 1.52 2.03
CA ARG A 396 23.34 2.58 1.29
C ARG A 396 24.84 2.38 1.38
N ASP A 397 25.36 2.21 2.59
CA ASP A 397 26.81 2.10 2.81
C ASP A 397 27.37 0.82 2.19
N TYR A 398 26.62 -0.30 2.25
CA TYR A 398 27.01 -1.56 1.60
C TYR A 398 27.00 -1.45 0.07
N MET A 399 25.97 -0.84 -0.52
CA MET A 399 25.92 -0.59 -1.97
C MET A 399 27.03 0.36 -2.43
N ALA A 400 27.30 1.43 -1.67
CA ALA A 400 28.39 2.36 -1.95
C ALA A 400 29.76 1.66 -1.91
N PHE A 401 29.95 0.77 -0.94
CA PHE A 401 31.14 -0.07 -0.87
C PHE A 401 31.28 -0.96 -2.11
N ASN A 402 30.21 -1.66 -2.50
CA ASN A 402 30.21 -2.51 -3.69
C ASN A 402 30.52 -1.73 -4.97
N LEU A 403 30.02 -0.49 -5.09
CA LEU A 403 30.23 0.36 -6.26
C LEU A 403 31.61 1.05 -6.29
N SER A 404 32.40 0.96 -5.22
CA SER A 404 33.70 1.62 -5.14
C SER A 404 34.77 0.89 -5.97
N ASN A 405 35.74 1.64 -6.52
CA ASN A 405 36.86 1.06 -7.27
C ASN A 405 37.83 0.26 -6.40
N ASN A 406 37.83 0.49 -5.09
CA ASN A 406 38.72 -0.14 -4.10
C ASN A 406 38.03 -1.25 -3.30
N SER A 407 36.83 -1.68 -3.71
CA SER A 407 36.12 -2.76 -3.06
C SER A 407 37.00 -4.03 -3.06
N LYS A 408 37.53 -4.42 -1.90
CA LYS A 408 37.96 -5.79 -1.65
C LYS A 408 36.73 -6.53 -1.14
N ARG A 409 36.52 -7.79 -1.53
CA ARG A 409 35.38 -8.57 -1.00
C ARG A 409 35.43 -8.54 0.53
N LYS A 410 34.38 -8.02 1.20
CA LYS A 410 34.19 -8.26 2.63
C LYS A 410 33.79 -9.73 2.75
N VAL A 411 34.75 -10.57 3.11
CA VAL A 411 34.43 -11.94 3.50
C VAL A 411 34.28 -11.92 5.00
N ASP A 412 33.04 -11.90 5.50
CA ASP A 412 32.77 -12.18 6.90
C ASP A 412 33.02 -13.67 7.11
N PHE A 413 34.28 -14.04 7.38
CA PHE A 413 34.60 -15.34 7.96
C PHE A 413 34.29 -15.29 9.46
N SER A 414 33.02 -15.44 9.82
CA SER A 414 32.65 -15.83 11.19
C SER A 414 32.04 -17.23 11.11
N PHE A 415 32.82 -18.24 11.51
CA PHE A 415 32.30 -19.56 11.83
C PHE A 415 31.96 -19.57 13.32
N ASP A 416 30.68 -19.45 13.65
CA ASP A 416 30.16 -20.04 14.89
C ASP A 416 29.66 -21.43 14.52
N TYR A 417 30.47 -22.45 14.84
CA TYR A 417 30.03 -23.84 14.74
C TYR A 417 29.32 -24.20 16.03
N ASP A 418 28.00 -24.04 16.02
CA ASP A 418 27.11 -24.67 16.98
C ASP A 418 26.34 -25.78 16.24
N PRO A 419 26.57 -27.07 16.55
CA PRO A 419 25.91 -28.18 15.86
C PRO A 419 24.38 -28.19 16.03
N ASP A 420 23.85 -27.43 16.99
CA ASP A 420 22.41 -27.29 17.23
C ASP A 420 21.80 -26.03 16.57
N VAL A 421 22.62 -25.15 15.97
CA VAL A 421 22.16 -23.94 15.28
C VAL A 421 22.39 -24.07 13.77
N ASN A 422 21.30 -24.24 13.02
CA ASN A 422 21.33 -24.07 11.57
C ASN A 422 21.84 -22.65 11.23
N TYR A 423 23.07 -22.55 10.70
CA TYR A 423 23.62 -21.28 10.22
C TYR A 423 22.69 -20.68 9.16
N THR A 424 22.11 -19.53 9.47
CA THR A 424 21.39 -18.70 8.50
C THR A 424 22.31 -17.56 8.09
N PRO A 425 22.67 -17.43 6.80
CA PRO A 425 23.51 -16.32 6.35
C PRO A 425 22.92 -14.99 6.78
N LYS A 426 23.73 -14.13 7.41
CA LYS A 426 23.30 -12.79 7.82
C LYS A 426 22.86 -12.02 6.57
N GLN A 427 21.58 -11.62 6.54
CA GLN A 427 21.05 -10.82 5.45
C GLN A 427 21.28 -9.33 5.73
N ILE A 428 22.06 -8.67 4.89
CA ILE A 428 22.41 -7.26 5.04
C ILE A 428 21.14 -6.41 5.01
N GLY A 429 21.02 -5.47 5.95
CA GLY A 429 19.83 -4.63 6.07
C GLY A 429 18.67 -5.24 6.86
N ALA A 430 18.78 -6.48 7.35
CA ALA A 430 17.70 -7.14 8.11
C ALA A 430 17.65 -6.76 9.60
N GLY A 431 18.73 -6.21 10.16
CA GLY A 431 18.85 -5.84 11.58
C GLY A 431 19.52 -6.92 12.45
N PRO A 432 19.27 -6.94 13.77
CA PRO A 432 18.27 -6.12 14.49
C PRO A 432 18.64 -4.62 14.52
N TYR A 433 17.61 -3.76 14.55
CA TYR A 433 17.73 -2.31 14.73
C TYR A 433 17.06 -1.91 16.04
N LEU A 434 17.65 -0.93 16.75
CA LEU A 434 17.14 -0.51 18.06
C LEU A 434 15.82 0.26 17.93
N THR A 435 15.59 0.91 16.80
CA THR A 435 14.41 1.73 16.56
C THR A 435 13.38 1.00 15.70
N ASN A 436 12.18 0.72 16.23
CA ASN A 436 11.04 0.36 15.39
C ASN A 436 10.44 1.65 14.80
N TYR A 437 10.96 2.09 13.65
CA TYR A 437 10.50 3.32 13.01
C TYR A 437 9.06 3.17 12.51
N LYS A 438 8.11 3.71 13.28
CA LYS A 438 6.69 3.84 12.94
C LYS A 438 6.28 5.30 13.05
N HIS A 439 5.29 5.69 12.26
CA HIS A 439 4.66 7.01 12.43
C HIS A 439 3.86 7.04 13.73
N ASN A 440 3.85 8.18 14.42
CA ASN A 440 2.94 8.36 15.54
C ASN A 440 1.53 8.62 14.99
N LEU A 441 0.57 7.77 15.35
CA LEU A 441 -0.80 7.86 14.86
C LEU A 441 -1.79 8.17 15.98
N LEU A 442 -2.84 8.89 15.64
CA LEU A 442 -3.99 9.14 16.51
C LEU A 442 -4.67 7.81 16.85
N PRO A 443 -4.80 7.45 18.13
CA PRO A 443 -5.55 6.26 18.52
C PRO A 443 -7.04 6.44 18.28
N ASP A 444 -7.77 5.34 18.40
CA ASP A 444 -9.22 5.36 18.49
C ASP A 444 -9.63 5.75 19.91
N LEU A 445 -9.86 7.05 20.11
CA LEU A 445 -10.25 7.64 21.39
C LEU A 445 -11.65 7.19 21.82
N THR A 446 -12.47 6.65 20.91
CA THR A 446 -13.78 6.08 21.27
C THR A 446 -13.67 4.81 22.13
N LYS A 447 -12.46 4.23 22.20
CA LYS A 447 -12.12 3.10 23.06
C LYS A 447 -11.57 3.49 24.43
N LEU A 448 -11.37 4.79 24.69
CA LEU A 448 -10.83 5.31 25.95
C LEU A 448 -11.92 5.96 26.81
N GLY A 449 -11.62 6.14 28.10
CA GLY A 449 -12.39 7.05 28.95
C GLY A 449 -12.14 8.52 28.58
N GLN A 450 -13.05 9.43 28.98
CA GLN A 450 -12.89 10.87 28.75
C GLN A 450 -11.56 11.39 29.30
N ASP A 451 -11.25 11.12 30.57
CA ASP A 451 -10.03 11.62 31.23
C ASP A 451 -8.75 11.11 30.55
N GLU A 452 -8.75 9.85 30.12
CA GLU A 452 -7.62 9.24 29.40
C GLU A 452 -7.41 9.90 28.03
N ALA A 453 -8.49 10.14 27.29
CA ALA A 453 -8.43 10.81 25.99
C ALA A 453 -7.96 12.26 26.15
N GLU A 454 -8.48 13.01 27.13
CA GLU A 454 -8.05 14.37 27.41
C GLU A 454 -6.57 14.43 27.82
N LYS A 455 -6.11 13.50 28.68
CA LYS A 455 -4.70 13.39 29.06
C LYS A 455 -3.82 13.10 27.85
N TYR A 456 -4.24 12.18 26.97
CA TYR A 456 -3.53 11.87 25.73
C TYR A 456 -3.41 13.11 24.82
N LEU A 457 -4.51 13.83 24.63
CA LEU A 457 -4.56 15.03 23.78
C LEU A 457 -3.67 16.15 24.34
N LYS A 458 -3.68 16.37 25.66
CA LYS A 458 -2.80 17.32 26.35
C LYS A 458 -1.32 16.93 26.19
N LEU A 459 -0.98 15.66 26.39
CA LEU A 459 0.38 15.15 26.26
C LEU A 459 0.97 15.39 24.86
N HIS A 460 0.13 15.33 23.83
CA HIS A 460 0.53 15.54 22.43
C HIS A 460 0.28 16.96 21.91
N ASN A 461 -0.07 17.92 22.80
CA ASN A 461 -0.37 19.31 22.44
C ASN A 461 -1.47 19.48 21.37
N ILE A 462 -2.47 18.59 21.37
CA ILE A 462 -3.60 18.64 20.44
C ILE A 462 -4.73 19.47 21.05
N LYS A 463 -5.15 20.54 20.36
CA LYS A 463 -6.30 21.33 20.80
C LYS A 463 -7.58 20.50 20.70
N TYR A 464 -8.46 20.56 21.69
CA TYR A 464 -9.71 19.79 21.63
C TYR A 464 -10.93 20.58 22.10
N ASN A 465 -12.06 20.23 21.51
CA ASN A 465 -13.39 20.68 21.91
C ASN A 465 -14.25 19.49 22.31
N ILE A 466 -15.14 19.68 23.29
CA ILE A 466 -16.04 18.63 23.75
C ILE A 466 -17.48 19.05 23.44
N VAL A 467 -18.20 18.17 22.76
CA VAL A 467 -19.64 18.31 22.49
C VAL A 467 -20.37 17.22 23.25
N TYR A 468 -21.27 17.62 24.16
CA TYR A 468 -22.07 16.67 24.91
C TYR A 468 -23.34 16.27 24.15
N LYS A 469 -23.65 14.96 24.15
CA LYS A 469 -24.90 14.42 23.62
C LYS A 469 -25.63 13.63 24.71
N THR A 470 -26.89 13.95 24.96
CA THR A 470 -27.70 13.30 25.99
C THR A 470 -27.86 11.80 25.71
N SER A 471 -27.63 10.97 26.72
CA SER A 471 -27.75 9.51 26.66
C SER A 471 -28.09 8.93 28.02
N ASN A 472 -28.60 7.70 28.04
CA ASN A 472 -28.87 6.92 29.27
C ASN A 472 -27.58 6.56 30.04
N VAL A 473 -26.42 6.60 29.36
CA VAL A 473 -25.09 6.31 29.91
C VAL A 473 -24.18 7.52 29.67
N GLY A 474 -23.56 8.05 30.72
CA GLY A 474 -22.65 9.21 30.65
C GLY A 474 -21.17 8.82 30.64
N GLY A 475 -20.31 9.69 30.12
CA GLY A 475 -18.85 9.59 30.18
C GLY A 475 -18.18 8.79 29.05
N LYS A 476 -18.95 8.26 28.10
CA LYS A 476 -18.40 7.51 26.95
C LYS A 476 -18.18 8.45 25.76
N ILE A 477 -17.00 8.36 25.13
CA ILE A 477 -16.73 9.03 23.86
C ILE A 477 -17.49 8.28 22.75
N LEU A 478 -18.42 8.97 22.12
CA LEU A 478 -19.28 8.44 21.05
C LEU A 478 -18.60 8.54 19.68
N SER A 479 -17.86 9.62 19.46
CA SER A 479 -17.15 9.86 18.20
C SER A 479 -16.04 10.89 18.36
N GLN A 480 -15.10 10.86 17.43
CA GLN A 480 -14.02 11.83 17.28
C GLN A 480 -14.06 12.43 15.86
N SER A 481 -13.83 13.73 15.73
CA SER A 481 -13.91 14.42 14.44
C SER A 481 -12.75 14.12 13.49
N VAL A 482 -11.62 13.66 14.02
CA VAL A 482 -10.45 13.23 13.25
C VAL A 482 -10.34 11.72 13.40
N GLU A 483 -10.36 11.00 12.29
CA GLU A 483 -10.36 9.54 12.31
C GLU A 483 -9.08 8.96 12.94
N ALA A 484 -9.23 7.80 13.60
CA ALA A 484 -8.10 7.03 14.09
C ALA A 484 -7.13 6.67 12.95
N ASN A 485 -5.89 6.36 13.29
CA ASN A 485 -4.79 6.09 12.35
C ASN A 485 -4.34 7.31 11.52
N THR A 486 -4.88 8.50 11.77
CA THR A 486 -4.35 9.75 11.19
C THR A 486 -3.01 10.05 11.84
N LYS A 487 -2.00 10.42 11.04
CA LYS A 487 -0.69 10.81 11.60
C LYS A 487 -0.83 11.98 12.55
N LEU A 488 -0.27 11.88 13.75
CA LEU A 488 -0.38 12.91 14.80
C LEU A 488 0.15 14.27 14.35
N GLU A 489 1.21 14.31 13.55
CA GLU A 489 1.76 15.56 12.98
C GLU A 489 0.74 16.36 12.15
N ASN A 490 -0.31 15.71 11.66
CA ASN A 490 -1.38 16.33 10.88
C ASN A 490 -2.62 16.70 11.73
N VAL A 491 -2.63 16.37 13.03
CA VAL A 491 -3.78 16.61 13.93
C VAL A 491 -3.56 17.87 14.75
N LYS A 492 -4.07 19.00 14.26
CA LYS A 492 -3.98 20.29 14.97
C LYS A 492 -5.07 20.46 16.02
N SER A 493 -6.28 20.02 15.71
CA SER A 493 -7.41 20.05 16.63
C SER A 493 -8.38 18.89 16.40
N ILE A 494 -9.14 18.54 17.45
CA ILE A 494 -10.13 17.46 17.41
C ILE A 494 -11.38 17.83 18.21
N THR A 495 -12.55 17.38 17.78
CA THR A 495 -13.78 17.47 18.56
C THR A 495 -14.19 16.08 19.02
N LEU A 496 -14.41 15.92 20.32
CA LEU A 496 -14.96 14.70 20.92
C LEU A 496 -16.44 14.87 21.19
N THR A 497 -17.25 13.93 20.75
CA THR A 497 -18.66 13.87 21.16
C THR A 497 -18.77 12.90 22.32
N ILE A 498 -19.19 13.39 23.48
CA ILE A 498 -19.24 12.61 24.71
C ILE A 498 -20.69 12.43 25.15
N SER A 499 -21.03 11.23 25.58
CA SER A 499 -22.34 10.98 26.15
C SER A 499 -22.45 11.67 27.51
N LYS A 500 -23.45 12.55 27.68
CA LYS A 500 -23.78 13.12 28.98
C LYS A 500 -25.00 12.39 29.52
N LYS A 501 -24.91 11.94 30.77
CA LYS A 501 -26.05 11.34 31.47
C LYS A 501 -27.17 12.37 31.53
N GLU A 502 -28.39 11.97 31.21
CA GLU A 502 -29.55 12.83 31.33
C GLU A 502 -29.71 13.29 32.79
N GLU A 503 -29.55 14.60 33.03
CA GLU A 503 -29.82 15.20 34.33
C GLU A 503 -31.32 15.31 34.53
N ILE A 504 -31.89 14.33 35.23
CA ILE A 504 -33.24 14.44 35.77
C ILE A 504 -33.22 15.55 36.84
N LYS A 505 -33.72 16.74 36.50
CA LYS A 505 -33.97 17.82 37.45
C LYS A 505 -35.28 17.53 38.20
N ILE A 506 -35.20 17.56 39.53
CA ILE A 506 -36.34 17.43 40.45
C ILE A 506 -36.44 18.79 41.15
N GLU A 507 -37.63 19.40 41.15
CA GLU A 507 -37.83 20.74 41.74
C GLU A 507 -37.67 20.71 43.26
N ASN A 508 -36.92 21.63 43.86
CA ASN A 508 -36.75 21.60 45.32
C ASN A 508 -38.04 22.10 46.02
N CYS A 509 -38.74 21.18 46.68
CA CYS A 509 -40.04 21.45 47.32
C CYS A 509 -39.96 21.95 48.77
N GLU A 510 -38.75 22.09 49.33
CA GLU A 510 -38.60 22.57 50.72
C GLU A 510 -38.72 24.10 50.85
N THR A 511 -38.59 24.85 49.76
CA THR A 511 -38.51 26.33 49.78
C THR A 511 -39.48 27.03 48.84
N SER A 512 -40.30 26.29 48.08
CA SER A 512 -41.26 26.85 47.13
C SER A 512 -42.65 27.03 47.75
N VAL A 513 -43.31 28.15 47.41
CA VAL A 513 -44.70 28.46 47.74
C VAL A 513 -45.61 27.24 47.45
N GLU A 514 -46.48 26.91 48.40
CA GLU A 514 -47.21 25.62 48.54
C GLU A 514 -47.92 25.11 47.27
N GLU A 515 -48.25 25.98 46.30
CA GLU A 515 -48.94 25.60 45.06
C GLU A 515 -48.09 24.86 44.01
N LYS A 516 -46.75 24.86 44.10
CA LYS A 516 -45.88 24.29 43.03
C LYS A 516 -45.41 22.85 43.22
N CYS A 517 -45.71 22.20 44.35
CA CYS A 517 -45.16 20.87 44.66
C CYS A 517 -46.22 19.78 44.83
N LYS A 518 -47.07 19.62 43.80
CA LYS A 518 -47.90 18.42 43.62
C LYS A 518 -47.04 17.25 43.15
N ILE A 519 -47.50 16.02 43.39
CA ILE A 519 -46.89 14.81 42.82
C ILE A 519 -46.82 14.97 41.29
N PRO A 520 -45.65 14.78 40.64
CA PRO A 520 -45.55 14.84 39.19
C PRO A 520 -46.44 13.79 38.54
N ASP A 521 -47.03 14.13 37.39
CA ASP A 521 -47.58 13.11 36.51
C ASP A 521 -46.42 12.24 35.98
N PHE A 522 -46.41 10.96 36.38
CA PHE A 522 -45.38 10.01 35.97
C PHE A 522 -45.65 9.36 34.61
N THR A 523 -46.74 9.73 33.94
CA THR A 523 -47.07 9.25 32.60
C THR A 523 -45.92 9.57 31.62
N ASN A 524 -45.48 8.57 30.86
CA ASN A 524 -44.34 8.61 29.93
C ASN A 524 -42.95 8.85 30.57
N LYS A 525 -42.84 8.92 31.91
CA LYS A 525 -41.54 8.96 32.59
C LYS A 525 -40.95 7.55 32.67
N ASN A 526 -39.62 7.46 32.62
CA ASN A 526 -38.91 6.19 32.86
C ASN A 526 -38.83 5.91 34.37
N ILE A 527 -38.67 4.64 34.75
CA ILE A 527 -38.64 4.27 36.17
C ILE A 527 -37.44 4.87 36.92
N ASN A 528 -36.34 5.23 36.22
CA ASN A 528 -35.21 5.95 36.82
C ASN A 528 -35.59 7.36 37.29
N TYR A 529 -36.44 8.07 36.54
CA TYR A 529 -37.00 9.36 36.95
C TYR A 529 -37.79 9.21 38.24
N ILE A 530 -38.61 8.17 38.31
CA ILE A 530 -39.49 7.89 39.44
C ILE A 530 -38.69 7.52 40.68
N LYS A 531 -37.76 6.56 40.58
CA LYS A 531 -36.87 6.18 41.68
C LYS A 531 -36.06 7.37 42.20
N LYS A 532 -35.57 8.22 41.29
CA LYS A 532 -34.83 9.42 41.68
C LYS A 532 -35.74 10.40 42.42
N TRP A 533 -36.94 10.66 41.90
CA TRP A 533 -37.96 11.49 42.56
C TRP A 533 -38.30 10.95 43.95
N GLU A 534 -38.63 9.64 44.07
CA GLU A 534 -38.88 8.98 45.35
C GLU A 534 -37.72 9.24 46.32
N SER A 535 -36.49 8.90 45.93
CA SER A 535 -35.30 9.04 46.78
C SER A 535 -34.92 10.48 47.15
N SER A 536 -35.31 11.47 46.34
CA SER A 536 -35.00 12.88 46.59
C SER A 536 -35.86 13.50 47.68
N TYR A 537 -37.00 12.89 48.02
CA TYR A 537 -37.84 13.36 49.13
C TYR A 537 -38.03 12.31 50.24
N TYR A 538 -37.91 11.01 49.94
CA TYR A 538 -38.03 9.92 50.93
C TYR A 538 -37.29 8.64 50.53
N THR A 539 -36.57 8.04 51.48
CA THR A 539 -35.81 6.79 51.24
C THR A 539 -36.67 5.51 51.24
N ASN A 540 -37.95 5.59 51.65
CA ASN A 540 -38.81 4.42 51.89
C ASN A 540 -40.21 4.47 51.24
N LEU A 541 -40.49 5.42 50.35
CA LEU A 541 -41.73 5.41 49.58
C LEU A 541 -41.77 4.19 48.66
N ASN A 542 -42.78 3.33 48.84
CA ASN A 542 -42.93 2.08 48.09
C ASN A 542 -44.16 2.19 47.19
N ILE A 543 -44.10 3.08 46.18
CA ILE A 543 -45.25 3.40 45.36
C ILE A 543 -45.49 2.26 44.36
N SER A 544 -46.74 1.81 44.28
CA SER A 544 -47.18 0.80 43.32
C SER A 544 -47.81 1.47 42.10
N TYR A 545 -47.42 1.02 40.92
CA TYR A 545 -47.85 1.58 39.63
C TYR A 545 -48.53 0.50 38.79
N TYR A 546 -49.45 0.90 37.91
CA TYR A 546 -49.99 0.00 36.90
C TYR A 546 -49.18 0.10 35.61
N LEU A 547 -48.63 -1.03 35.15
CA LEU A 547 -47.99 -1.19 33.84
C LEU A 547 -48.80 -2.20 33.05
N ASN A 548 -49.46 -1.77 31.95
CA ASN A 548 -50.32 -2.63 31.13
C ASN A 548 -51.38 -3.40 31.96
N ASN A 549 -52.06 -2.72 32.89
CA ASN A 549 -53.03 -3.31 33.84
C ASN A 549 -52.46 -4.30 34.86
N VAL A 550 -51.13 -4.41 35.01
CA VAL A 550 -50.49 -5.19 36.08
C VAL A 550 -49.97 -4.24 37.16
N LEU A 551 -50.27 -4.53 38.43
CA LEU A 551 -49.72 -3.79 39.57
C LEU A 551 -48.25 -4.17 39.75
N VAL A 552 -47.35 -3.18 39.75
CA VAL A 552 -45.91 -3.38 39.89
C VAL A 552 -45.31 -2.39 40.86
N ASN A 553 -44.35 -2.85 41.65
CA ASN A 553 -43.65 -2.08 42.67
C ASN A 553 -42.36 -1.45 42.08
N SER A 554 -42.06 -0.18 42.41
CA SER A 554 -40.86 0.53 41.91
C SER A 554 -39.55 -0.22 42.17
N LYS A 555 -39.44 -1.00 43.24
CA LYS A 555 -38.24 -1.80 43.57
C LYS A 555 -37.95 -2.94 42.57
N ASN A 556 -38.97 -3.50 41.92
CA ASN A 556 -38.86 -4.74 41.13
C ASN A 556 -38.93 -4.56 39.59
N ILE A 557 -38.70 -3.34 39.08
CA ILE A 557 -38.82 -3.01 37.65
C ILE A 557 -37.44 -2.70 37.02
N ASP A 558 -37.24 -3.20 35.80
CA ASP A 558 -36.12 -2.86 34.90
C ASP A 558 -36.05 -1.34 34.66
N SER A 559 -34.89 -0.75 34.93
CA SER A 559 -34.59 0.68 34.87
C SER A 559 -34.84 1.33 33.50
N SER A 560 -34.95 0.53 32.44
CA SER A 560 -35.16 0.98 31.05
C SER A 560 -36.64 1.10 30.62
N LYS A 561 -37.60 0.59 31.41
CA LYS A 561 -39.03 0.61 31.04
C LYS A 561 -39.69 1.98 31.32
N LYS A 562 -40.63 2.36 30.43
CA LYS A 562 -41.46 3.59 30.54
C LYS A 562 -42.82 3.27 31.13
N ILE A 563 -43.35 4.13 32.00
CA ILE A 563 -44.73 4.02 32.47
C ILE A 563 -45.68 4.54 31.38
N VAL A 564 -46.60 3.69 30.93
CA VAL A 564 -47.53 4.00 29.84
C VAL A 564 -48.83 4.62 30.37
N ASN A 565 -49.22 4.36 31.63
CA ASN A 565 -50.43 4.94 32.21
C ASN A 565 -50.42 4.89 33.76
N GLN A 566 -50.59 6.03 34.44
CA GLN A 566 -50.79 6.06 35.90
C GLN A 566 -52.30 5.88 36.18
N SER A 567 -52.77 4.65 36.40
CA SER A 567 -54.21 4.41 36.52
C SER A 567 -54.82 5.11 37.74
N ASN A 568 -55.90 5.85 37.53
CA ASN A 568 -56.72 6.60 38.51
C ASN A 568 -57.38 5.79 39.65
N LYS A 569 -56.99 4.52 39.87
CA LYS A 569 -57.80 3.60 40.69
C LYS A 569 -57.21 3.11 42.01
N ASN A 570 -56.25 3.83 42.60
CA ASN A 570 -55.94 3.85 44.06
C ASN A 570 -54.76 4.81 44.29
N ILE A 571 -54.87 6.04 43.77
CA ILE A 571 -53.77 7.01 43.75
C ILE A 571 -53.76 7.80 45.06
N LEU A 572 -52.57 7.96 45.65
CA LEU A 572 -52.19 9.18 46.37
C LEU A 572 -52.96 10.39 45.81
N PRO A 573 -53.78 11.11 46.60
CA PRO A 573 -54.59 12.19 46.07
C PRO A 573 -53.73 13.15 45.24
N LYS A 574 -54.11 13.39 43.98
CA LYS A 574 -53.34 14.20 43.01
C LYS A 574 -53.07 15.62 43.51
N ASP A 575 -53.80 16.04 44.53
CA ASP A 575 -53.76 17.36 45.12
C ASP A 575 -52.92 17.44 46.39
N LEU A 576 -52.36 16.31 46.88
CA LEU A 576 -51.42 16.36 48.00
C LEU A 576 -50.11 17.02 47.56
N THR A 577 -49.73 18.03 48.33
CA THR A 577 -48.38 18.55 48.36
C THR A 577 -47.42 17.51 48.94
N VAL A 578 -46.14 17.59 48.60
CA VAL A 578 -45.07 16.75 49.20
C VAL A 578 -45.10 16.79 50.73
N LYS A 579 -45.50 17.92 51.33
CA LYS A 579 -45.62 18.13 52.77
C LYS A 579 -46.81 17.36 53.39
N GLU A 580 -47.96 17.34 52.73
CA GLU A 580 -49.13 16.57 53.19
C GLU A 580 -48.90 15.06 53.02
N LEU A 581 -48.16 14.68 51.98
CA LEU A 581 -47.67 13.32 51.77
C LEU A 581 -46.79 12.82 52.92
N LYS A 582 -45.92 13.70 53.45
CA LYS A 582 -45.07 13.41 54.60
C LYS A 582 -45.90 13.13 55.86
N LEU A 583 -46.89 13.99 56.14
CA LEU A 583 -47.84 13.81 57.25
C LEU A 583 -48.72 12.56 57.15
N TYR A 584 -48.93 12.03 55.93
CA TYR A 584 -49.73 10.82 55.72
C TYR A 584 -48.95 9.51 55.99
N PHE A 585 -47.62 9.54 55.86
CA PHE A 585 -46.74 8.36 56.00
C PHE A 585 -45.90 8.34 57.28
N GLU A 586 -45.74 9.47 57.98
CA GLU A 586 -45.34 9.54 59.40
C GLU A 586 -46.51 9.13 60.29
#